data_AF-A0A257WSQ1-F1
#
_entry.id   AF-A0A257WSQ1-F1
#
_cell.length_a   1.000
_cell.length_b   1.000
_cell.length_c   1.000
_cell.angle_alpha   90.00
_cell.angle_beta   90.00
_cell.angle_gamma   90.00
#
_symmetry.space_group_name_H-M   'P 1'
#
loop_
_entity.id
_entity.type
_entity.pdbx_description
1 polymer ?
#
loop_
_entity_poly.entity_id
_entity_poly.type
_entity_poly.pdbx_seq_one_letter_code
_entity_poly.pdbx_strand_id
1 'polypeptide(L)'
;MLQIPKLPPDAAPDHGTADEVATDFGKLPQLIADGEIPFPMDRQIQERRRLAVLVRQRRRQRLIDYLAQQIARAILADGEPS
;
A
#
# COMPACT_ATOMS: atom_id res chain seq x y z
N MET A 1 8.12 -43.04 23.14
CA MET A 1 8.86 -41.79 22.84
C MET A 1 9.04 -41.71 21.34
N LEU A 2 8.34 -40.79 20.65
CA LEU A 2 8.47 -40.63 19.20
C LEU A 2 9.67 -39.72 18.89
N GLN A 3 10.66 -40.23 18.15
CA GLN A 3 11.74 -39.44 17.58
C GLN A 3 11.25 -38.79 16.27
N ILE A 4 11.31 -37.47 16.21
CA ILE A 4 11.01 -36.69 14.99
C ILE A 4 12.30 -36.62 14.16
N PRO A 5 12.30 -36.95 12.86
CA PRO A 5 13.48 -36.85 12.03
C PRO A 5 13.86 -35.38 11.80
N LYS A 6 15.17 -35.09 11.91
CA LYS A 6 15.77 -33.78 11.70
C LYS A 6 15.66 -33.39 10.22
N LEU A 7 14.79 -32.42 9.93
CA LEU A 7 14.62 -31.82 8.61
C LEU A 7 15.92 -31.06 8.21
N PRO A 8 16.38 -31.13 6.95
CA PRO A 8 17.53 -30.35 6.49
C PRO A 8 17.27 -28.83 6.62
N PRO A 9 18.30 -28.00 6.84
CA PRO A 9 18.14 -26.55 7.05
C PRO A 9 17.67 -25.75 5.82
N ASP A 10 17.49 -26.38 4.66
CA ASP A 10 17.17 -25.71 3.38
C ASP A 10 15.70 -25.80 2.96
N ALA A 11 14.78 -25.67 3.91
CA ALA A 11 13.36 -25.43 3.60
C ALA A 11 12.86 -24.17 4.30
N ALA A 12 13.60 -23.06 4.14
CA ALA A 12 12.96 -21.76 4.25
C ALA A 12 11.96 -21.63 3.08
N PRO A 13 10.74 -21.12 3.30
CA PRO A 13 9.96 -20.65 2.17
C PRO A 13 10.81 -19.58 1.51
N ASP A 14 10.90 -19.65 0.19
CA ASP A 14 11.50 -18.66 -0.69
C ASP A 14 10.85 -17.30 -0.40
N HIS A 15 11.37 -16.61 0.62
CA HIS A 15 11.12 -15.22 0.90
C HIS A 15 11.93 -14.47 -0.14
N GLY A 16 11.42 -14.51 -1.37
CA GLY A 16 11.94 -13.74 -2.48
C GLY A 16 12.23 -12.32 -2.00
N THR A 17 13.52 -12.03 -1.90
CA THR A 17 14.09 -10.67 -1.94
C THR A 17 13.39 -9.66 -1.03
N ALA A 18 13.32 -9.93 0.27
CA ALA A 18 12.99 -8.88 1.26
C ALA A 18 14.13 -7.85 1.42
N ASP A 19 15.32 -8.13 0.88
CA ASP A 19 16.58 -7.44 1.21
C ASP A 19 17.05 -6.41 0.16
N GLU A 20 16.27 -6.15 -0.89
CA GLU A 20 16.70 -5.23 -1.97
C GLU A 20 15.69 -4.12 -2.30
N VAL A 21 14.72 -3.86 -1.41
CA VAL A 21 13.93 -2.62 -1.47
C VAL A 21 14.61 -1.58 -0.59
N ALA A 22 15.79 -1.15 -1.04
CA ALA A 22 16.27 0.19 -0.74
C ALA A 22 15.08 1.13 -0.95
N THR A 23 14.58 1.63 0.18
CA THR A 23 13.18 2.02 0.35
C THR A 23 12.91 3.29 -0.42
N ASP A 24 12.45 3.11 -1.65
CA ASP A 24 12.04 4.20 -2.50
C ASP A 24 10.72 4.76 -1.95
N PHE A 25 10.84 5.73 -1.02
CA PHE A 25 9.72 6.45 -0.41
C PHE A 25 8.82 7.11 -1.46
N GLY A 26 9.24 7.16 -2.73
CA GLY A 26 8.40 7.58 -3.85
C GLY A 26 7.24 6.64 -4.16
N LYS A 27 7.42 5.31 -4.10
CA LYS A 27 6.41 4.34 -4.56
C LYS A 27 5.65 3.65 -3.44
N LEU A 28 6.31 3.40 -2.32
CA LEU A 28 5.74 2.75 -1.14
C LEU A 28 4.42 3.38 -0.64
N PRO A 29 4.31 4.71 -0.52
CA PRO A 29 3.05 5.33 -0.11
C PRO A 29 1.91 5.10 -1.09
N GLN A 30 2.18 4.88 -2.39
CA GLN A 30 1.15 4.54 -3.38
C GLN A 30 0.58 3.18 -3.10
N LEU A 31 1.44 2.17 -3.05
CA LEU A 31 1.04 0.76 -2.97
C LEU A 31 0.22 0.52 -1.69
N ILE A 32 0.60 1.17 -0.58
CA ILE A 32 -0.16 1.11 0.68
C ILE A 32 -1.48 1.90 0.61
N ALA A 33 -1.47 3.06 -0.07
CA ALA A 33 -2.70 3.85 -0.23
C ALA A 33 -3.73 3.10 -1.08
N ASP A 34 -3.25 2.35 -2.08
CA ASP A 34 -4.03 1.59 -3.05
C ASP A 34 -4.49 0.23 -2.49
N GLY A 35 -3.96 -0.16 -1.32
CA GLY A 35 -4.31 -1.41 -0.66
C GLY A 35 -3.61 -2.63 -1.24
N GLU A 36 -2.64 -2.43 -2.14
CA GLU A 36 -1.86 -3.51 -2.77
C GLU A 36 -0.94 -4.20 -1.76
N ILE A 37 -0.40 -3.44 -0.79
CA ILE A 37 0.45 -3.96 0.27
C ILE A 37 0.02 -3.46 1.66
N PRO A 38 0.21 -4.27 2.72
CA PRO A 38 -0.07 -3.86 4.08
C PRO A 38 0.89 -2.76 4.55
N PHE A 39 0.48 -2.04 5.60
CA PHE A 39 1.34 -1.02 6.21
C PHE A 39 2.50 -1.71 6.97
N PRO A 40 3.77 -1.35 6.68
CA PRO A 40 4.93 -2.03 7.28
C PRO A 40 5.06 -1.69 8.77
N MET A 41 5.02 -2.71 9.62
CA MET A 41 5.10 -2.59 11.08
C MET A 41 6.51 -2.83 11.65
N ASP A 42 7.36 -3.48 10.87
CA ASP A 42 8.76 -3.84 11.13
C ASP A 42 9.74 -2.66 11.03
N ARG A 43 9.30 -1.50 10.53
CA ARG A 43 10.14 -0.30 10.37
C ARG A 43 10.28 0.55 11.63
N GLN A 44 11.32 1.38 11.66
CA GLN A 44 11.54 2.35 12.73
C GLN A 44 10.32 3.28 12.91
N ILE A 45 10.03 3.69 14.15
CA ILE A 45 8.86 4.52 14.49
C ILE A 45 8.82 5.81 13.66
N GLN A 46 9.96 6.48 13.46
CA GLN A 46 10.02 7.75 12.72
C GLN A 46 9.70 7.55 11.23
N GLU A 47 10.21 6.49 10.62
CA GLU A 47 9.91 6.13 9.23
C GLU A 47 8.43 5.78 9.06
N ARG A 48 7.87 4.99 9.98
CA ARG A 48 6.44 4.67 9.97
C ARG A 48 5.58 5.93 10.08
N ARG A 49 5.96 6.89 10.93
CA ARG A 49 5.24 8.17 11.02
C ARG A 49 5.29 8.96 9.71
N ARG A 50 6.46 9.10 9.10
CA ARG A 50 6.62 9.77 7.80
C ARG A 50 5.80 9.08 6.72
N LEU A 51 5.89 7.76 6.63
CA LEU A 51 5.15 6.96 5.68
C LEU A 51 3.63 7.08 5.88
N ALA A 52 3.15 7.06 7.12
CA ALA A 52 1.73 7.24 7.44
C ALA A 52 1.20 8.61 6.97
N VAL A 53 2.00 9.68 7.10
CA VAL A 53 1.63 11.02 6.59
C VAL A 53 1.47 10.97 5.07
N LEU A 54 2.44 10.39 4.36
CA LEU A 54 2.40 10.30 2.89
C LEU A 54 1.21 9.45 2.41
N VAL A 55 0.95 8.31 3.05
CA VAL A 55 -0.21 7.44 2.73
C VAL A 55 -1.53 8.19 2.93
N ARG A 56 -1.69 8.92 4.04
CA ARG A 56 -2.88 9.74 4.29
C ARG A 56 -3.08 10.81 3.22
N GLN A 57 -2.00 11.50 2.85
CA GLN A 57 -2.06 12.54 1.81
C GLN A 57 -2.51 11.96 0.47
N ARG A 58 -1.99 10.79 0.07
CA ARG A 58 -2.41 10.14 -1.18
C ARG A 58 -3.85 9.66 -1.15
N ARG A 59 -4.30 9.05 -0.06
CA ARG A 59 -5.71 8.65 0.10
C ARG A 59 -6.65 9.84 0.02
N ARG A 60 -6.28 10.96 0.66
CA ARG A 60 -7.04 12.21 0.58
C ARG A 60 -7.10 12.74 -0.85
N GLN A 61 -5.97 12.79 -1.55
CA GLN A 61 -5.94 13.29 -2.93
C GLN A 61 -6.84 12.45 -3.84
N ARG A 62 -6.75 11.12 -3.77
CA ARG A 62 -7.62 10.23 -4.54
C ARG A 62 -9.11 10.43 -4.25
N LEU A 63 -9.47 10.62 -2.98
CA LEU A 63 -10.85 10.90 -2.60
C LEU A 63 -11.33 12.23 -3.17
N ILE A 64 -10.49 13.27 -3.15
CA ILE A 64 -10.80 14.56 -3.77
C ILE A 64 -10.98 14.40 -5.28
N ASP A 65 -10.06 13.71 -5.97
CA ASP A 65 -10.13 13.52 -7.42
C ASP A 65 -11.40 12.74 -7.81
N TYR A 66 -11.72 11.68 -7.07
CA TYR A 66 -12.96 10.92 -7.25
C TYR A 66 -14.21 11.79 -7.06
N LEU A 67 -14.26 12.59 -5.99
CA LEU A 67 -15.38 13.49 -5.75
C LEU A 67 -15.50 14.55 -6.86
N ALA A 68 -14.39 15.13 -7.30
CA ALA A 68 -14.37 16.09 -8.40
C ALA A 68 -14.93 15.48 -9.69
N GLN A 69 -14.53 14.25 -10.02
CA GLN A 69 -15.07 13.52 -11.18
C GLN A 69 -16.58 13.25 -11.06
N GLN A 70 -17.06 12.88 -9.87
CA GLN A 70 -18.48 12.64 -9.66
C GLN A 70 -19.32 13.92 -9.76
N ILE A 71 -18.81 15.04 -9.23
CA ILE A 71 -19.44 16.35 -9.38
C ILE A 71 -19.50 16.76 -10.85
N ALA A 72 -18.39 16.62 -11.58
CA ALA A 72 -18.35 16.95 -13.01
C ALA A 72 -19.34 16.13 -13.83
N ARG A 73 -19.45 14.83 -13.54
CA ARG A 73 -20.43 13.94 -14.20
C ARG A 73 -21.87 14.33 -13.90
N ALA A 74 -22.19 14.68 -12.66
CA ALA A 74 -23.53 15.12 -12.28
C ALA A 74 -23.94 16.40 -13.02
N ILE A 75 -23.06 17.41 -13.04
CA ILE A 75 -23.31 18.68 -13.75
C ILE A 75 -23.53 18.46 -15.25
N LEU A 76 -22.76 17.57 -15.88
CA LEU A 76 -22.93 17.25 -17.30
C LEU A 76 -24.23 16.49 -17.58
N ALA A 77 -24.62 15.56 -16.70
CA ALA A 77 -25.87 14.81 -16.85
C ALA A 77 -27.11 15.69 -16.69
N ASP A 78 -27.06 16.70 -15.83
CA ASP A 78 -28.16 17.67 -15.63
C ASP A 78 -28.28 18.69 -16.77
N GLY A 79 -27.30 18.74 -17.69
CA GLY A 79 -27.20 19.72 -18.78
C GLY A 79 -27.68 19.21 -20.15
N GLU A 80 -28.07 17.95 -20.30
CA GLU A 80 -28.61 17.40 -21.55
C GLU A 80 -30.09 17.79 -21.70
N PRO A 81 -30.47 18.66 -22.66
CA PRO A 81 -31.88 18.93 -22.94
C PRO A 81 -32.52 17.70 -23.59
N SER A 82 -33.51 17.10 -22.93
CA SER A 82 -34.45 16.14 -23.55
C SER A 82 -35.30 16.79 -24.64
#